data_AF-F5RNL0-F1
#
_entry.id   AF-F5RNL0-F1
#
_cell.length_a   1.000
_cell.length_b   1.000
_cell.length_c   1.000
_cell.angle_alpha   90.00
_cell.angle_beta   90.00
_cell.angle_gamma   90.00
#
_symmetry.space_group_name_H-M   'P 1'
#
loop_
_entity.id
_entity.type
_entity.pdbx_description
1 polymer ?
#
loop_
_entity_poly.entity_id
_entity_poly.type
_entity_poly.pdbx_seq_one_letter_code
_entity_poly.pdbx_strand_id
1 'polypeptide(L)' 'MRERNKMVQQTFTDMEYANRKRTTRREAFLEAMESIIPWNEWMALIAPYYVQSVAEN' A
#
# COMPACT_ATOMS: atom_id res chain seq x y z
N MET A 1 2.17 24.21 -2.76
CA MET A 1 1.74 22.98 -2.05
C MET A 1 2.91 22.01 -2.08
N ARG A 2 3.55 21.70 -0.94
CA ARG A 2 4.70 20.79 -0.91
C ARG A 2 4.20 19.36 -1.06
N GLU A 3 4.67 18.68 -2.11
CA GLU A 3 4.68 17.22 -2.18
C GLU A 3 5.40 16.70 -0.94
N ARG A 4 4.66 16.17 0.02
CA ARG A 4 5.24 15.31 1.05
C ARG A 4 5.57 14.00 0.36
N ASN A 5 6.79 13.89 -0.18
CA ASN A 5 7.41 12.59 -0.41
C ASN A 5 7.41 11.87 0.95
N LYS A 6 6.44 10.97 1.12
CA LYS A 6 6.29 10.14 2.30
C LYS A 6 7.43 9.15 2.26
N MET A 7 8.57 9.50 2.86
CA MET A 7 9.65 8.54 3.07
C MET A 7 9.11 7.46 4.00
N VAL A 8 8.73 6.33 3.42
CA VAL A 8 8.26 5.17 4.17
C VAL A 8 9.47 4.66 4.94
N GLN A 9 9.44 4.79 6.26
CA GLN A 9 10.47 4.20 7.12
C GLN A 9 10.41 2.69 6.91
N GLN A 10 11.47 2.13 6.31
CA GLN A 10 11.61 0.69 6.18
C GLN A 10 11.84 0.09 7.56
N THR A 11 11.08 -0.95 7.89
CA THR A 11 11.28 -1.70 9.13
C THR A 11 12.45 -2.67 8.97
N PHE A 12 13.04 -3.11 10.08
CA PHE A 12 14.04 -4.17 10.06
C PHE A 12 13.53 -5.44 9.38
N THR A 13 12.24 -5.73 9.57
CA THR A 13 11.54 -6.82 8.91
C THR A 13 11.56 -6.64 7.39
N ASP A 14 11.20 -5.45 6.87
CA ASP A 14 11.17 -5.22 5.42
C ASP A 14 12.55 -5.45 4.77
N MET A 15 13.63 -4.99 5.43
CA MET A 15 15.00 -5.21 4.97
C MET A 15 15.43 -6.69 5.01
N GLU A 16 14.99 -7.44 6.02
CA GLU A 16 15.28 -8.87 6.13
C GLU A 16 14.61 -9.67 5.00
N TYR A 17 13.32 -9.40 4.74
CA TYR A 17 12.56 -10.07 3.69
C TYR A 17 13.05 -9.69 2.28
N ALA A 18 13.41 -8.41 2.06
CA ALA A 18 13.96 -7.95 0.78
C ALA A 18 15.27 -8.64 0.38
N ASN A 19 16.10 -9.06 1.35
CA ASN A 19 17.38 -9.73 1.11
C ASN A 19 17.26 -11.26 0.95
N ARG A 20 16.04 -11.82 0.95
CA ARG A 20 15.87 -13.26 0.75
C ARG A 20 16.06 -13.63 -0.72
N LYS A 21 16.88 -14.64 -0.96
CA LYS A 21 17.15 -15.16 -2.33
C LYS A 21 15.91 -15.75 -3.04
N ARG A 22 14.85 -16.06 -2.30
CA ARG A 22 13.64 -16.71 -2.83
C ARG A 22 12.42 -15.90 -2.47
N THR A 23 11.69 -15.45 -3.48
CA THR A 23 10.33 -14.94 -3.34
C THR A 23 9.40 -16.09 -2.96
N THR A 24 8.61 -15.89 -1.93
CA THR A 24 7.60 -16.87 -1.52
C THR A 24 6.41 -16.83 -2.47
N ARG A 25 5.65 -17.93 -2.57
CA ARG A 25 4.41 -17.98 -3.38
C ARG A 25 3.39 -16.91 -2.96
N ARG A 26 3.36 -16.57 -1.66
CA ARG A 26 2.49 -15.51 -1.14
C ARG A 26 2.90 -14.13 -1.63
N GLU A 27 4.19 -13.82 -1.60
CA GLU A 27 4.72 -12.54 -2.08
C GLU A 27 4.45 -12.37 -3.59
N ALA A 28 4.77 -13.37 -4.41
CA ALA A 28 4.51 -13.32 -5.85
C ALA A 28 3.01 -13.16 -6.17
N PHE A 29 2.14 -13.79 -5.40
CA PHE A 29 0.68 -13.64 -5.54
C PHE A 29 0.22 -12.22 -5.20
N LEU A 30 0.68 -11.65 -4.07
CA LEU A 30 0.32 -10.31 -3.65
C LEU A 30 0.84 -9.25 -4.63
N GLU A 31 2.05 -9.42 -5.15
CA GLU A 31 2.63 -8.55 -6.19
C GLU A 31 1.79 -8.58 -7.47
N ALA A 32 1.40 -9.78 -7.91
CA ALA A 32 0.51 -9.92 -9.06
C ALA A 32 -0.85 -9.25 -8.81
N MET A 33 -1.44 -9.42 -7.63
CA MET A 33 -2.70 -8.77 -7.25
C MET A 33 -2.59 -7.25 -7.30
N GLU A 34 -1.51 -6.67 -6.75
CA GLU A 34 -1.30 -5.23 -6.75
C GLU A 34 -1.23 -4.66 -8.18
N SER A 35 -0.65 -5.42 -9.12
CA SER A 35 -0.59 -5.00 -10.53
C SER A 35 -1.94 -5.08 -11.26
N ILE A 36 -2.84 -5.97 -10.81
CA ILE A 36 -4.10 -6.26 -11.49
C ILE A 36 -5.25 -5.44 -10.92
N ILE A 37 -5.23 -5.12 -9.62
CA ILE A 37 -6.34 -4.46 -8.95
C ILE A 37 -6.32 -2.94 -9.23
N PRO A 38 -7.42 -2.36 -9.75
CA PRO A 38 -7.52 -0.92 -9.98
C PRO A 38 -7.89 -0.19 -8.67
N TRP A 39 -6.97 -0.21 -7.69
CA TRP A 39 -7.21 0.34 -6.36
C TRP A 39 -7.72 1.78 -6.36
N ASN A 40 -7.17 2.63 -7.22
CA ASN A 40 -7.58 4.04 -7.30
C ASN A 40 -9.06 4.21 -7.67
N GLU A 41 -9.54 3.41 -8.63
CA GLU A 41 -10.93 3.46 -9.08
C GLU A 41 -11.87 2.92 -7.99
N TRP A 42 -11.50 1.79 -7.37
CA TRP A 42 -12.30 1.20 -6.30
C TRP A 42 -12.37 2.11 -5.08
N MET A 43 -11.24 2.71 -4.69
CA MET A 43 -11.18 3.70 -3.61
C MET A 43 -12.07 4.91 -3.92
N ALA A 44 -12.07 5.41 -5.16
CA ALA A 44 -12.96 6.50 -5.57
C ALA A 44 -14.45 6.12 -5.53
N LEU A 45 -14.78 4.88 -5.89
CA LEU A 45 -16.15 4.36 -5.82
C LEU A 45 -16.67 4.22 -4.38
N ILE A 46 -15.83 3.77 -3.45
CA ILE A 46 -16.25 3.58 -2.05
C ILE A 46 -16.17 4.87 -1.22
N ALA A 47 -15.33 5.83 -1.61
CA ALA A 47 -15.07 7.04 -0.84
C ALA A 47 -16.32 7.83 -0.41
N PRO A 48 -17.38 7.99 -1.24
CA PRO A 48 -18.61 8.68 -0.82
C PRO A 48 -19.39 7.96 0.28
N TYR A 49 -19.22 6.65 0.40
CA TYR A 49 -19.95 5.80 1.35
C TYR A 49 -19.13 5.48 2.60
N TYR A 50 -17.86 5.84 2.61
CA TYR A 50 -16.98 5.61 3.74
C TYR A 50 -16.96 6.84 4.64
N VAL A 51 -17.15 6.63 5.95
CA VAL A 51 -17.11 7.72 6.93
C VAL A 51 -15.72 8.33 6.90
N GLN A 52 -15.62 9.56 6.38
CA GLN A 52 -14.41 10.36 6.55
C GLN A 52 -14.38 10.73 8.03
N SER A 53 -13.38 10.24 8.76
CA SER A 53 -13.16 10.67 10.14
C SER A 53 -12.99 12.18 10.11
N VAL A 54 -13.98 12.91 10.65
CA VAL A 54 -13.88 14.34 10.87
C VAL A 54 -12.78 14.51 11.91
N ALA A 55 -11.55 14.71 11.44
CA ALA A 55 -10.49 15.22 12.30
C ALA A 55 -10.79 16.70 12.48
N GLU A 56 -11.64 16.99 13.49
CA GLU A 56 -11.72 18.31 14.11
C GLU A 56 -10.29 18.72 14.50
N ASN A 57 -9.79 19.77 13.85
CA ASN A 57 -8.64 20.55 14.32
C ASN A 57 -9.12 21.56 15.35
#